data_AF-A0A538H6T0-F1
#
_entry.id   AF-A0A538H6T0-F1
#
_cell.length_a   1.000
_cell.length_b   1.000
_cell.length_c   1.000
_cell.angle_alpha   90.00
_cell.angle_beta   90.00
_cell.angle_gamma   90.00
#
_symmetry.space_group_name_H-M   'P 1'
#
loop_
_entity.id
_entity.type
_entity.pdbx_description
1 polymer ?
#
loop_
_entity_poly.entity_id
_entity_poly.type
_entity_poly.pdbx_seq_one_letter_code
_entity_poly.pdbx_strand_id
1 'polypeptide(L)' 'MATKLLKKSRAVERPIEAGNSAICSACGLPVKFVAKAQLRQVIANVYERGVWNRVEHFHADCYRDAEQPYGEPAD' A
#
# COMPACT_ATOMS: atom_id res chain seq x y z
N MET A 1 -32.18 -11.92 -6.86
CA MET A 1 -30.75 -12.01 -7.24
C MET A 1 -29.98 -11.07 -6.34
N ALA A 2 -29.22 -11.59 -5.38
CA ALA A 2 -28.40 -10.74 -4.52
C ALA A 2 -27.17 -10.27 -5.31
N THR A 3 -27.05 -8.96 -5.53
CA THR A 3 -25.92 -8.35 -6.21
C THR A 3 -24.69 -8.51 -5.31
N LYS A 4 -23.78 -9.42 -5.65
CA LYS A 4 -22.53 -9.62 -4.91
C LYS A 4 -21.66 -8.38 -5.11
N LEU A 5 -21.51 -7.56 -4.08
CA LEU A 5 -20.61 -6.40 -4.10
C LEU A 5 -19.18 -6.89 -4.35
N LEU A 6 -18.57 -6.41 -5.43
CA LEU A 6 -17.18 -6.71 -5.73
C LEU A 6 -16.30 -6.00 -4.70
N LYS A 7 -15.33 -6.74 -4.13
CA LYS A 7 -14.33 -6.15 -3.24
C LYS A 7 -13.48 -5.15 -4.03
N LYS A 8 -13.32 -3.95 -3.49
CA LYS A 8 -12.45 -2.91 -4.06
C LYS A 8 -11.08 -2.95 -3.38
N SER A 9 -10.05 -2.57 -4.11
CA SER A 9 -8.71 -2.31 -3.54
C SER A 9 -8.79 -1.25 -2.44
N ARG A 10 -7.92 -1.40 -1.44
CA ARG A 10 -7.85 -0.49 -0.29
C ARG A 10 -6.41 -0.35 0.15
N ALA A 11 -6.04 0.85 0.55
CA ALA A 11 -4.74 1.19 1.08
C ALA A 11 -4.83 1.59 2.56
N VAL A 12 -3.75 1.35 3.30
CA VAL A 12 -3.56 1.82 4.67
C VAL A 12 -2.16 2.42 4.79
N GLU A 13 -2.05 3.56 5.46
CA GLU A 13 -0.78 4.22 5.74
C GLU A 13 -0.33 3.95 7.18
N ARG A 14 0.85 3.38 7.36
CA ARG A 14 1.37 3.07 8.70
C ARG A 14 2.86 3.37 8.83
N PRO A 15 3.39 3.51 10.05
CA PRO A 15 4.83 3.59 10.27
C PRO A 15 5.56 2.38 9.68
N ILE A 16 6.77 2.61 9.17
CA ILE A 16 7.66 1.52 8.79
C ILE A 16 8.22 0.90 10.06
N GLU A 17 8.11 -0.42 10.19
CA GLU A 17 8.60 -1.17 11.34
C GLU A 17 10.02 -1.70 11.09
N ALA A 18 10.80 -1.85 12.16
CA ALA A 18 12.11 -2.47 12.08
C ALA A 18 11.99 -3.90 11.53
N GLY A 19 12.85 -4.26 10.58
CA GLY A 19 12.79 -5.56 9.91
C GLY A 19 11.88 -5.62 8.68
N ASN A 20 11.27 -4.50 8.26
CA ASN A 20 10.53 -4.46 6.99
C ASN A 20 11.45 -4.78 5.81
N SER A 21 11.06 -5.78 5.00
CA SER A 21 11.78 -6.25 3.82
C SER A 21 11.04 -5.99 2.51
N ALA A 22 9.92 -5.26 2.56
CA ALA A 22 9.11 -4.96 1.38
C ALA A 22 9.84 -4.06 0.37
N ILE A 23 9.53 -4.27 -0.91
CA ILE A 23 9.99 -3.43 -2.02
C ILE A 23 8.84 -2.53 -2.46
N CYS A 24 9.15 -1.26 -2.71
CA CYS A 24 8.16 -0.30 -3.18
C CYS A 24 7.73 -0.64 -4.62
N SER A 25 6.43 -0.84 -4.84
CA SER A 25 5.87 -1.16 -6.15
C SER A 25 5.95 0.01 -7.15
N ALA A 26 6.17 1.24 -6.68
CA ALA A 26 6.32 2.42 -7.54
C ALA A 26 7.77 2.65 -8.01
N CYS A 27 8.75 2.58 -7.10
CA CYS A 27 10.14 2.94 -7.42
C CYS A 27 11.12 1.74 -7.42
N GLY A 28 10.69 0.56 -7.01
CA GLY A 28 11.52 -0.66 -6.96
C GLY A 28 12.57 -0.67 -5.84
N LEU A 29 12.60 0.35 -4.97
CA LEU A 29 13.55 0.43 -3.85
C LEU A 29 12.95 -0.12 -2.55
N PRO A 30 13.79 -0.58 -1.59
CA PRO A 30 13.30 -1.09 -0.31
C PRO A 30 12.56 -0.04 0.53
N VAL A 31 11.44 -0.46 1.13
CA VAL A 31 10.67 0.31 2.12
C VAL A 31 11.29 0.10 3.50
N LYS A 32 12.47 0.69 3.72
CA LYS A 32 13.30 0.43 4.90
C LYS A 32 12.95 1.30 6.10
N PHE A 33 13.07 0.72 7.28
CA PHE A 33 13.02 1.47 8.53
C PHE A 33 14.26 2.37 8.67
N VAL A 34 14.04 3.59 9.17
CA VAL A 34 15.11 4.53 9.54
C VAL A 34 14.74 5.17 10.88
N ALA A 35 15.48 4.83 11.94
CA ALA A 35 15.13 5.15 13.33
C ALA A 35 14.86 6.65 13.61
N LYS A 36 15.57 7.55 12.92
CA LYS A 36 15.44 9.00 13.13
C LYS A 36 14.47 9.70 12.19
N ALA A 37 13.90 8.98 11.20
CA ALA A 37 13.12 9.61 10.13
C ALA A 37 11.61 9.31 10.23
N GLN A 38 11.17 8.46 11.17
CA GLN A 38 9.75 8.08 11.38
C GLN A 38 8.98 7.87 10.06
N LEU A 39 9.63 7.23 9.09
CA LEU A 39 9.09 7.05 7.74
C LEU A 39 7.82 6.22 7.78
N ARG A 40 6.88 6.53 6.87
CA ARG A 40 5.63 5.80 6.70
C ARG A 40 5.61 5.04 5.38
N GLN A 41 4.85 3.96 5.36
CA GLN A 41 4.58 3.16 4.17
C GLN A 41 3.08 3.09 3.92
N VAL A 42 2.73 2.91 2.66
CA VAL A 42 1.37 2.53 2.27
C VAL A 42 1.36 1.06 1.88
N ILE A 43 0.42 0.31 2.44
CA ILE A 43 0.18 -1.10 2.11
C ILE A 43 -1.18 -1.18 1.45
N ALA A 44 -1.23 -1.68 0.22
CA ALA A 44 -2.45 -1.80 -0.56
C ALA A 44 -2.81 -3.27 -0.79
N ASN A 45 -4.03 -3.66 -0.37
CA ASN A 45 -4.63 -4.90 -0.82
C ASN A 45 -5.26 -4.67 -2.19
N VAL A 46 -4.72 -5.33 -3.21
CA VAL A 46 -5.16 -5.20 -4.60
C VAL A 46 -6.18 -6.28 -4.91
N TYR A 47 -7.38 -5.85 -5.29
CA TYR A 47 -8.44 -6.71 -5.78
C TYR A 47 -8.66 -6.47 -7.28
N GLU A 48 -8.66 -7.54 -8.07
CA GLU A 48 -8.99 -7.50 -9.49
C GLU A 48 -10.33 -8.22 -9.71
N ARG A 49 -11.30 -7.53 -10.32
CA ARG A 49 -12.65 -8.05 -10.55
C ARG A 49 -13.30 -8.61 -9.27
N GLY A 50 -13.03 -8.00 -8.12
CA GLY A 50 -13.57 -8.40 -6.82
C GLY A 50 -12.88 -9.61 -6.16
N VAL A 51 -11.81 -10.14 -6.76
CA VAL A 51 -11.01 -11.24 -6.23
C VAL A 51 -9.67 -10.68 -5.73
N TRP A 52 -9.21 -11.18 -4.59
CA TRP A 52 -7.90 -10.78 -4.07
C TRP A 52 -6.81 -11.22 -5.05
N ASN A 53 -5.93 -10.31 -5.42
CA ASN A 53 -4.80 -10.61 -6.30
C ASN A 53 -3.49 -10.64 -5.51
N ARG A 54 -3.15 -9.54 -4.83
CA ARG A 54 -1.85 -9.36 -4.18
C ARG A 54 -1.86 -8.22 -3.16
N VAL A 55 -0.74 -8.10 -2.44
CA VAL A 55 -0.41 -6.94 -1.60
C VAL A 55 0.71 -6.17 -2.26
N GLU A 56 0.55 -4.85 -2.36
CA GLU A 56 1.59 -3.94 -2.82
C GLU A 56 2.02 -3.02 -1.69
N HIS A 57 3.31 -2.73 -1.64
CA HIS A 57 3.91 -1.83 -0.65
C HIS A 57 4.48 -0.61 -1.35
N PHE A 58 4.41 0.54 -0.69
CA PHE A 58 4.92 1.80 -1.21
C PHE A 58 5.56 2.59 -0.08
N HIS A 59 6.55 3.42 -0.42
CA HIS A 59 6.85 4.60 0.42
C HIS A 59 5.62 5.52 0.40
N ALA A 60 5.32 6.19 1.51
CA ALA A 60 4.16 7.09 1.57
C ALA A 60 4.22 8.18 0.49
N ASP A 61 5.40 8.76 0.26
CA ASP A 61 5.61 9.77 -0.78
C ASP A 61 5.40 9.19 -2.19
N CYS A 62 5.98 8.02 -2.49
CA CYS A 62 5.78 7.37 -3.78
C CYS A 62 4.31 7.02 -4.05
N TYR A 63 3.54 6.68 -3.02
CA TYR A 63 2.11 6.41 -3.17
C TYR A 63 1.32 7.67 -3.53
N ARG A 64 1.69 8.81 -2.91
CA ARG A 64 1.10 10.12 -3.20
C ARG A 64 1.48 10.61 -4.60
N ASP A 65 2.74 10.47 -4.97
CA ASP A 65 3.27 10.85 -6.29
C ASP A 65 2.65 10.02 -7.42
N ALA A 66 2.27 8.77 -7.13
CA ALA A 66 1.54 7.89 -8.04
C ALA A 66 0.02 8.15 -8.05
N GLU A 67 -0.44 9.28 -7.52
CA GLU A 67 -1.85 9.68 -7.48
C GLU A 67 -2.77 8.68 -6.73
N GLN A 68 -2.21 7.94 -5.76
CA GLN A 68 -2.94 7.04 -4.87
C GLN A 68 -3.71 5.95 -5.66
N PRO A 69 -3.01 5.02 -6.33
CA PRO A 69 -3.58 4.10 -7.33
C PRO A 69 -4.64 3.13 -6.77
N TYR A 70 -4.71 2.98 -5.44
CA TYR A 70 -5.68 2.11 -4.75
C TYR A 70 -6.60 2.88 -3.79
N GLY A 71 -6.74 4.19 -4.00
CA GLY A 71 -7.55 5.09 -3.21
C GLY A 71 -6.80 5.72 -2.05
N GLU A 72 -7.47 6.66 -1.36
CA GLU A 72 -6.91 7.33 -0.19
C GLU A 72 -6.59 6.31 0.91
N PRO A 73 -5.36 6.31 1.46
CA PRO A 73 -5.00 5.36 2.49
C PRO A 73 -5.75 5.70 3.79
N ALA A 74 -6.33 4.69 4.42
CA ALA A 74 -6.81 4.82 5.79
C ALA A 74 -5.63 5.00 6.75
N ASP A 75 -5.81 5.75 7.83
CA ASP A 75 -4.83 5.85 8.94
C ASP A 75 -4.84 4.59 9.82
#